data_AF-E7NDD8-F1
#
_entry.id   AF-E7NDD8-F1
#
_cell.length_a   1.000
_cell.length_b   1.000
_cell.length_c   1.000
_cell.angle_alpha   90.00
_cell.angle_beta   90.00
_cell.angle_gamma   90.00
#
_symmetry.space_group_name_H-M   'P 1'
#
loop_
_entity.id
_entity.type
_entity.pdbx_description
1 polymer ?
#
loop_
_entity_poly.entity_id
_entity_poly.type
_entity_poly.pdbx_seq_one_letter_code
_entity_poly.pdbx_strand_id
1 'polypeptide(L)'
;IVMLIDDTRGGSDVDPELDAVLVVFNASGQTLTQPLPELAGRDFRLSPIQAEGGDEVVRRTGFDRTSGTISVPARTVAVLVQRQTA
;
A
#
# COMPACT_ATOMS: atom_id res chain seq x y z
N ILE A 1 10.61 -5.60 -2.79
CA ILE A 1 10.73 -5.22 -1.36
C ILE A 1 9.36 -4.72 -0.91
N VAL A 2 8.89 -5.15 0.26
CA VAL A 2 7.65 -4.65 0.89
C VAL A 2 8.06 -4.02 2.22
N MET A 3 7.59 -2.80 2.47
CA MET A 3 7.86 -2.04 3.69
C MET A 3 6.55 -1.51 4.25
N LEU A 4 6.26 -1.84 5.50
CA LEU A 4 5.13 -1.32 6.25
C LEU A 4 5.63 -0.32 7.30
N ILE A 5 5.04 0.86 7.31
CA ILE A 5 5.16 1.86 8.37
C ILE A 5 3.80 1.90 9.06
N ASP A 6 3.75 1.58 10.34
CA ASP A 6 2.52 1.36 11.11
C ASP A 6 2.45 2.32 12.28
N ASP A 7 1.52 3.27 12.23
CA ASP A 7 1.40 4.33 13.22
C ASP A 7 0.48 3.94 14.40
N THR A 8 -0.23 2.81 14.28
CA THR A 8 -1.13 2.32 15.34
C THR A 8 -0.42 1.60 16.48
N ARG A 9 0.90 1.36 16.35
CA ARG A 9 1.69 0.59 17.33
C ARG A 9 2.66 1.43 18.14
N GLY A 10 2.79 2.72 17.82
CA GLY A 10 3.58 3.68 18.57
C GLY A 10 2.93 4.05 19.91
N GLY A 11 3.70 4.68 20.80
CA GLY A 11 3.17 5.24 22.05
C GLY A 11 2.36 6.54 21.85
N SER A 12 2.42 7.11 20.65
CA SER A 12 1.71 8.32 20.24
C SER A 12 1.42 8.21 18.74
N ASP A 13 0.26 8.71 18.34
CA ASP A 13 -0.10 8.98 16.95
C ASP A 13 0.82 10.06 16.37
N VAL A 14 1.53 9.76 15.28
CA VAL A 14 2.52 10.63 14.64
C VAL A 14 1.92 11.35 13.43
N ASP A 15 1.03 10.69 12.68
CA ASP A 15 0.32 11.23 11.53
C ASP A 15 -1.21 11.18 11.77
N PRO A 16 -1.84 12.34 12.07
CA PRO A 16 -3.27 12.38 12.39
C PRO A 16 -4.19 11.99 11.23
N GLU A 17 -3.66 11.86 10.00
CA GLU A 17 -4.44 11.43 8.84
C GLU A 17 -4.28 9.95 8.51
N LEU A 18 -3.22 9.27 8.97
CA LEU A 18 -2.79 7.97 8.45
C LEU A 18 -2.41 6.96 9.55
N ASP A 19 -3.18 5.87 9.64
CA ASP A 19 -2.85 4.72 10.50
C ASP A 19 -1.61 3.93 9.99
N ALA A 20 -1.37 3.92 8.68
CA ALA A 20 -0.22 3.21 8.08
C ALA A 20 0.06 3.57 6.64
N VAL A 21 1.30 3.29 6.22
CA VAL A 21 1.77 3.35 4.85
C VAL A 21 2.42 2.02 4.45
N LEU A 22 1.99 1.46 3.32
CA LEU A 22 2.57 0.27 2.70
C LEU A 22 3.30 0.70 1.42
N VAL A 23 4.61 0.50 1.39
CA VAL A 23 5.46 0.82 0.24
C VAL A 23 5.96 -0.47 -0.39
N VAL A 24 5.74 -0.63 -1.69
CA VAL A 24 6.18 -1.80 -2.45
C VAL A 24 7.07 -1.37 -3.60
N PHE A 25 8.32 -1.84 -3.58
CA PHE A 25 9.26 -1.71 -4.68
C PHE A 25 9.26 -3.00 -5.50
N ASN A 26 8.66 -2.95 -6.69
CA ASN A 26 8.76 -4.01 -7.68
C ASN A 26 9.75 -3.62 -8.78
N ALA A 27 11.03 -3.94 -8.59
CA ALA A 27 12.07 -3.71 -9.59
C ALA A 27 12.09 -4.78 -10.71
N SER A 28 11.27 -5.82 -10.60
CA SER A 28 11.25 -6.92 -11.56
C SER A 28 10.57 -6.52 -12.88
N GLY A 29 10.77 -7.33 -13.92
CA GLY A 29 10.10 -7.17 -15.21
C GLY A 29 8.68 -7.75 -15.27
N GLN A 30 8.13 -8.22 -14.14
CA GLN A 30 6.83 -8.88 -14.07
C GLN A 30 5.95 -8.24 -13.01
N THR A 31 4.63 -8.40 -13.13
CA THR A 31 3.71 -8.05 -12.05
C THR A 31 4.01 -8.90 -10.83
N LEU A 32 4.25 -8.24 -9.70
CA LEU A 32 4.37 -8.88 -8.40
C LEU A 32 2.96 -9.08 -7.84
N THR A 33 2.60 -10.32 -7.50
CA THR A 33 1.42 -10.61 -6.69
C THR A 33 1.88 -11.33 -5.44
N GLN A 34 1.71 -10.69 -4.29
CA GLN A 34 2.24 -11.16 -3.01
C GLN A 34 1.11 -11.21 -1.97
N PRO A 35 0.80 -12.38 -1.40
CA PRO A 35 -0.06 -12.46 -0.22
C PRO A 35 0.67 -11.88 1.00
N LEU A 36 0.00 -11.01 1.75
CA LEU A 36 0.43 -10.48 3.05
C LEU A 36 -0.70 -10.72 4.07
N PRO A 37 -0.91 -11.97 4.51
CA PRO A 37 -2.06 -12.34 5.35
C PRO A 37 -2.18 -11.53 6.64
N GLU A 38 -1.07 -11.04 7.18
CA GLU A 38 -1.01 -10.16 8.34
C GLU A 38 -1.68 -8.78 8.11
N LEU A 39 -1.92 -8.41 6.86
CA LEU A 39 -2.62 -7.17 6.47
C LEU A 39 -4.07 -7.42 6.07
N ALA A 40 -4.56 -8.66 6.14
CA ALA A 40 -5.95 -8.97 5.87
C ALA A 40 -6.87 -8.16 6.79
N GLY A 41 -7.94 -7.61 6.21
CA GLY A 41 -8.88 -6.72 6.89
C GLY A 41 -8.47 -5.25 6.96
N ARG A 42 -7.22 -4.89 6.64
CA ARG A 42 -6.77 -3.48 6.58
C ARG A 42 -7.25 -2.77 5.33
N ASP A 43 -7.50 -1.47 5.41
CA ASP A 43 -8.10 -0.69 4.31
C ASP A 43 -7.09 0.08 3.47
N PHE A 44 -6.02 -0.58 3.03
CA PHE A 44 -5.05 0.08 2.15
C PHE A 44 -5.68 0.49 0.83
N ARG A 45 -5.37 1.72 0.40
CA ARG A 45 -5.72 2.28 -0.90
C ARG A 45 -4.50 2.93 -1.51
N LEU A 46 -4.41 2.93 -2.83
CA LEU A 46 -3.34 3.65 -3.53
C LEU A 46 -3.34 5.12 -3.07
N SER A 47 -2.17 5.66 -2.79
CA SER A 47 -2.01 7.07 -2.41
C SER A 47 -2.70 7.98 -3.44
N PRO A 48 -3.46 9.02 -3.02
CA PRO A 48 -4.10 9.96 -3.93
C PRO A 48 -3.12 10.56 -4.95
N ILE A 49 -1.89 10.83 -4.52
CA ILE A 49 -0.82 11.35 -5.38
C ILE A 49 -0.56 10.41 -6.58
N GLN A 50 -0.56 9.09 -6.36
CA GLN A 50 -0.34 8.11 -7.42
C GLN A 50 -1.63 7.77 -8.19
N ALA A 51 -2.77 7.77 -7.50
CA ALA A 51 -4.07 7.53 -8.13
C ALA A 51 -4.43 8.64 -9.13
N GLU A 52 -4.14 9.90 -8.78
CA GLU A 52 -4.43 11.09 -9.60
C GLU A 52 -3.24 11.50 -10.48
N GLY A 53 -2.03 11.06 -10.15
CA GLY A 53 -0.79 11.34 -10.88
C GLY A 53 -0.76 10.74 -12.29
N GLY A 54 0.14 11.22 -13.16
CA GLY A 54 0.11 10.94 -14.60
C GLY A 54 0.57 9.56 -15.07
N ASP A 55 1.10 8.70 -14.19
CA ASP A 55 1.53 7.35 -14.55
C ASP A 55 0.37 6.35 -14.47
N GLU A 56 -0.14 5.93 -15.63
CA GLU A 56 -1.23 4.95 -15.70
C GLU A 56 -0.84 3.54 -15.24
N VAL A 57 0.45 3.21 -15.22
CA VAL A 57 0.92 1.87 -14.82
C VAL A 57 0.70 1.71 -13.32
N VAL A 58 1.16 2.65 -12.50
CA VAL A 58 1.03 2.55 -11.03
C VAL A 58 -0.43 2.51 -10.56
N ARG A 59 -1.34 3.17 -11.28
CA ARG A 59 -2.80 3.15 -11.00
C ARG A 59 -3.41 1.74 -11.04
N ARG A 60 -2.75 0.77 -11.68
CA ARG A 60 -3.19 -0.63 -11.74
C ARG A 60 -2.78 -1.44 -10.51
N THR A 61 -2.06 -0.83 -9.56
CA THR A 61 -1.77 -1.45 -8.27
C THR A 61 -3.09 -1.76 -7.54
N GLY A 62 -3.21 -2.99 -7.04
CA GLY A 62 -4.39 -3.44 -6.32
C GLY A 62 -4.04 -4.03 -4.97
N PHE A 63 -4.92 -3.82 -3.99
CA PHE A 63 -4.86 -4.47 -2.68
C PHE A 63 -6.20 -5.13 -2.40
N ASP A 64 -6.20 -6.45 -2.21
CA ASP A 64 -7.37 -7.22 -1.80
C ASP A 64 -7.46 -7.20 -0.28
N ARG A 65 -8.46 -6.48 0.24
CA ARG A 65 -8.67 -6.33 1.69
C ARG A 65 -8.97 -7.67 2.38
N THR A 66 -9.67 -8.59 1.72
CA THR A 66 -10.12 -9.84 2.35
C THR A 66 -8.94 -10.78 2.60
N SER A 67 -8.02 -10.86 1.65
CA SER A 67 -6.85 -11.77 1.69
C SER A 67 -5.55 -11.09 2.13
N GLY A 68 -5.49 -9.76 2.10
CA GLY A 68 -4.24 -9.00 2.28
C GLY A 68 -3.30 -9.10 1.08
N THR A 69 -3.80 -9.49 -0.10
CA THR A 69 -2.95 -9.68 -1.29
C THR A 69 -2.71 -8.36 -2.00
N ILE A 70 -1.43 -8.01 -2.22
CA ILE A 70 -1.03 -6.87 -3.05
C ILE A 70 -0.64 -7.35 -4.45
N SER A 71 -1.06 -6.61 -5.47
CA SER A 71 -0.57 -6.74 -6.84
C SER A 71 0.04 -5.42 -7.32
N VAL A 72 1.30 -5.46 -7.74
CA VAL A 72 2.07 -4.28 -8.20
C VAL A 72 2.66 -4.57 -9.57
N PRO A 73 2.40 -3.74 -10.60
CA PRO A 73 2.95 -3.93 -11.94
C PRO A 73 4.48 -3.97 -11.98
N ALA A 74 5.02 -4.50 -13.09
CA ALA A 74 6.45 -4.51 -13.34
C ALA A 74 7.08 -3.11 -13.22
N ARG A 75 8.33 -3.04 -12.73
CA ARG A 75 9.14 -1.80 -12.64
C ARG A 75 8.40 -0.62 -12.00
N THR A 76 7.63 -0.89 -10.95
CA THR A 76 6.76 0.10 -10.29
C THR A 76 7.10 0.21 -8.82
N VAL A 77 7.03 1.44 -8.30
CA VAL A 77 6.94 1.69 -6.85
C VAL A 77 5.52 2.13 -6.54
N ALA A 78 4.84 1.38 -5.69
CA ALA A 78 3.49 1.72 -5.24
C ALA A 78 3.49 2.07 -3.76
N VAL A 79 2.78 3.15 -3.43
CA VAL A 79 2.54 3.61 -2.07
C VAL A 79 1.06 3.53 -1.81
N LEU A 80 0.69 2.69 -0.84
CA LEU A 80 -0.67 2.57 -0.36
C LEU A 80 -0.74 3.15 1.04
N VAL A 81 -1.86 3.79 1.34
CA VAL A 81 -2.13 4.43 2.62
C VAL A 81 -3.39 3.83 3.24
N GLN A 82 -3.39 3.70 4.56
CA GLN A 82 -4.59 3.49 5.34
C GLN A 82 -4.92 4.80 6.05
N ARG A 83 -6.13 5.32 5.83
CA ARG A 83 -6.61 6.51 6.54
C ARG A 83 -6.86 6.18 8.00
N GLN A 84 -6.58 7.15 8.86
CA GLN A 84 -6.91 7.10 10.28
C GLN A 84 -8.38 6.75 10.46
N THR A 85 -8.65 5.76 11.30
CA THR A 85 -10.02 5.46 11.73
C THR A 85 -10.34 6.32 12.95
N ALA A 86 -11.43 7.08 12.89
CA ALA A 86 -11.89 7.93 14.00
C ALA A 86 -12.29 7.13 15.24
#